data_AF-A0A5C4X0E7-F1
#
_entry.id   AF-A0A5C4X0E7-F1
#
_cell.length_a   1.000
_cell.length_b   1.000
_cell.length_c   1.000
_cell.angle_alpha   90.00
_cell.angle_beta   90.00
_cell.angle_gamma   90.00
#
_symmetry.space_group_name_H-M   'P 1'
#
loop_
_entity.id
_entity.type
_entity.pdbx_description
1 polymer ?
#
loop_
_entity_poly.entity_id
_entity_poly.type
_entity_poly.pdbx_seq_one_letter_code
_entity_poly.pdbx_strand_id
1 'polypeptide(L)'
;MHFPVSRRGLLTAGVGGLSLSLLTACGLRLDQDPKIPTLDATQQLRNRLARTLDSASPGAGDPETAGEDLTDFAAAIGPEWNPPTEFATEAPPTEKNRTFVQAAEVASRAVFEASASLGSDLIPVLADVATGLALVAGTKNPEIITTADELIRAGREELDQNRDGGDDATAPPSATGGADADAGTNDSGSQDPKGRAEMFNAILNQSRAAAYGFERLAVNFDSKSRERKATLARLESLGALSGEMLERLGEDAADPAASAWKLDPTPTDADSAKELALSLEDGIASALLPWLEADASAILRLWESARNRMVFAAPQPLRFTYDEPGQAEVQE
;
A
#
# COMPACT_ATOMS: atom_id res chain seq x y z
N MET A 1 51.12 -59.08 2.12
CA MET A 1 50.68 -59.19 0.71
C MET A 1 50.18 -57.80 0.32
N HIS A 2 51.03 -56.94 -0.24
CA HIS A 2 51.23 -56.70 -1.68
C HIS A 2 49.92 -56.34 -2.44
N PHE A 3 49.81 -55.07 -2.83
CA PHE A 3 48.83 -54.52 -3.78
C PHE A 3 49.01 -55.09 -5.20
N PRO A 4 48.03 -54.90 -6.09
CA PRO A 4 48.34 -53.98 -7.18
C PRO A 4 47.26 -52.94 -7.49
N VAL A 5 47.78 -51.89 -8.11
CA VAL A 5 47.19 -50.68 -8.67
C VAL A 5 46.78 -50.94 -10.14
N SER A 6 45.81 -50.16 -10.64
CA SER A 6 45.85 -49.45 -11.94
C SER A 6 45.19 -49.99 -13.24
N ARG A 7 44.34 -49.09 -13.78
CA ARG A 7 44.21 -48.52 -15.16
C ARG A 7 43.57 -49.30 -16.32
N ARG A 8 42.45 -48.74 -16.80
CA ARG A 8 42.15 -48.20 -18.17
C ARG A 8 40.64 -47.86 -18.16
N GLY A 9 40.13 -46.66 -18.45
CA GLY A 9 40.60 -45.54 -19.26
C GLY A 9 39.84 -45.52 -20.58
N LEU A 10 38.75 -44.74 -20.68
CA LEU A 10 38.43 -44.01 -21.92
C LEU A 10 37.48 -42.82 -21.66
N LEU A 11 38.03 -41.65 -21.98
CA LEU A 11 37.38 -40.37 -22.20
C LEU A 11 36.65 -40.38 -23.55
N THR A 12 35.43 -39.84 -23.60
CA THR A 12 34.89 -39.03 -24.71
C THR A 12 33.61 -38.35 -24.19
N ALA A 13 33.68 -37.07 -23.83
CA ALA A 13 33.42 -35.93 -24.70
C ALA A 13 31.92 -35.72 -24.97
N GLY A 14 31.34 -34.76 -24.24
CA GLY A 14 30.06 -34.13 -24.49
C GLY A 14 30.11 -32.71 -23.91
N VAL A 15 30.81 -31.83 -24.64
CA VAL A 15 31.00 -30.41 -24.36
C VAL A 15 29.87 -29.61 -25.01
N GLY A 16 29.34 -28.62 -24.29
CA GLY A 16 28.61 -27.46 -24.85
C GLY A 16 27.32 -27.14 -24.10
N GLY A 17 27.19 -26.04 -23.34
CA GLY A 17 28.09 -24.93 -23.12
C GLY A 17 27.73 -24.18 -21.83
N LEU A 18 28.76 -24.01 -20.99
CA LEU A 18 28.85 -22.96 -19.99
C LEU A 18 29.01 -21.63 -20.74
N SER A 19 28.11 -20.68 -20.52
CA SER A 19 28.38 -19.25 -20.78
C SER A 19 28.53 -18.51 -19.46
N LEU A 20 29.50 -18.96 -18.66
CA LEU A 20 30.22 -18.11 -17.70
C LEU A 20 31.41 -17.50 -18.46
N SER A 21 31.14 -16.52 -19.32
CA SER A 21 32.19 -15.71 -19.94
C SER A 21 31.60 -14.49 -20.65
N LEU A 22 31.24 -13.47 -19.85
CA LEU A 22 31.58 -12.07 -20.14
C LEU A 22 31.91 -11.32 -18.82
N LEU A 23 32.68 -11.97 -17.93
CA LEU A 23 33.61 -11.27 -17.03
C LEU A 23 34.90 -10.95 -17.80
N THR A 24 34.76 -10.15 -18.87
CA THR A 24 35.84 -9.37 -19.51
C THR A 24 35.18 -8.25 -20.30
N ALA A 25 34.47 -7.38 -19.60
CA ALA A 25 34.41 -5.98 -19.97
C ALA A 25 35.00 -5.19 -18.79
N CYS A 26 36.33 -5.26 -18.66
CA CYS A 26 37.10 -4.16 -18.10
C CYS A 26 36.97 -2.96 -19.04
N GLY A 27 35.77 -2.39 -19.08
CA GLY A 27 35.51 -1.02 -19.46
C GLY A 27 35.28 -0.24 -18.18
N LEU A 28 36.30 -0.21 -17.31
CA LEU A 28 36.40 0.75 -16.22
C LEU A 28 36.39 2.13 -16.89
N ARG A 29 35.20 2.73 -17.06
CA ARG A 29 35.09 4.18 -17.15
C ARG A 29 35.37 4.69 -15.74
N LEU A 30 36.66 4.86 -15.45
CA LEU A 30 37.22 5.51 -14.25
C LEU A 30 36.91 7.01 -14.17
N ASP A 31 35.88 7.48 -14.87
CA ASP A 31 35.61 8.91 -15.05
C ASP A 31 34.14 9.27 -14.81
N GLN A 32 33.34 8.34 -14.30
CA GLN A 32 32.03 8.65 -13.74
C GLN A 32 31.97 8.08 -12.34
N ASP A 33 31.92 8.96 -11.34
CA ASP A 33 31.58 8.61 -9.98
C ASP A 33 30.29 7.77 -10.00
N PRO A 34 30.20 6.67 -9.24
CA PRO A 34 28.99 5.87 -9.20
C PRO A 34 27.84 6.76 -8.74
N LYS A 35 26.80 6.83 -9.57
CA LYS A 35 25.61 7.63 -9.28
C LYS A 35 24.84 6.97 -8.14
N ILE A 36 24.90 7.58 -6.96
CA ILE A 36 24.00 7.23 -5.85
C ILE A 36 22.59 7.68 -6.24
N PRO A 37 21.57 6.82 -6.13
CA PRO A 37 20.19 7.25 -6.31
C PRO A 37 19.86 8.34 -5.28
N THR A 38 19.44 9.52 -5.75
CA THR A 38 18.85 10.52 -4.85
C THR A 38 17.49 10.00 -4.42
N LEU A 39 17.26 9.87 -3.11
CA LEU A 39 15.94 9.50 -2.60
C LEU A 39 14.94 10.63 -2.87
N ASP A 40 13.84 10.30 -3.54
CA ASP A 40 12.68 11.17 -3.61
C ASP A 40 12.00 11.31 -2.23
N ALA A 41 10.99 12.18 -2.13
CA ALA A 41 10.28 12.43 -0.88
C ALA A 41 9.65 11.17 -0.28
N THR A 42 9.12 10.28 -1.12
CA THR A 42 8.48 9.03 -0.70
C THR A 42 9.50 8.05 -0.12
N GLN A 43 10.65 7.90 -0.77
CA GLN A 43 11.76 7.07 -0.31
C GLN A 43 12.40 7.64 0.95
N GLN A 44 12.51 8.96 1.08
CA GLN A 44 12.95 9.61 2.32
C GLN A 44 12.00 9.32 3.48
N LEU A 45 10.69 9.36 3.24
CA LEU A 45 9.67 8.99 4.22
C LEU A 45 9.77 7.51 4.59
N ARG A 46 9.85 6.61 3.62
CA ARG A 46 10.06 5.16 3.82
C ARG A 46 11.30 4.91 4.68
N ASN A 47 12.41 5.59 4.39
CA ASN A 47 13.64 5.48 5.18
C ASN A 47 13.50 6.05 6.60
N ARG A 48 12.72 7.12 6.79
CA ARG A 48 12.39 7.64 8.13
C ARG A 48 11.56 6.63 8.93
N LEU A 49 10.61 5.95 8.29
CA LEU A 49 9.83 4.89 8.91
C LEU A 49 10.72 3.71 9.32
N ALA A 50 11.58 3.23 8.41
CA ALA A 50 12.52 2.15 8.71
C ALA A 50 13.35 2.43 9.98
N ARG A 51 13.93 3.63 10.07
CA ARG A 51 14.70 4.08 11.26
C ARG A 51 13.83 4.19 12.52
N THR A 52 12.61 4.68 12.38
CA THR A 52 11.68 4.80 13.51
C THR A 52 11.33 3.41 14.07
N LEU A 53 11.06 2.44 13.20
CA LEU A 53 10.72 1.07 13.57
C LEU A 53 11.92 0.31 14.14
N ASP A 54 13.12 0.46 13.57
CA ASP A 54 14.36 -0.16 14.08
C ASP A 54 14.71 0.32 15.50
N SER A 55 14.50 1.61 15.77
CA SER A 55 14.71 2.20 17.11
C SER A 55 13.59 1.91 18.12
N ALA A 56 12.50 1.26 17.70
CA ALA A 56 11.35 0.97 18.54
C ALA A 56 11.52 -0.36 19.28
N SER A 57 10.95 -0.45 20.48
CA SER A 57 10.89 -1.70 21.23
C SER A 57 9.58 -1.81 22.02
N PRO A 58 9.08 -3.02 22.30
CA PRO A 58 7.92 -3.19 23.16
C PRO A 58 8.18 -2.60 24.55
N GLY A 59 7.23 -1.83 25.05
CA GLY A 59 7.30 -1.14 26.32
C GLY A 59 6.01 -1.18 27.13
N ALA A 60 6.01 -0.50 28.27
CA ALA A 60 4.85 -0.43 29.14
C ALA A 60 3.71 0.34 28.46
N GLY A 61 2.52 -0.26 28.40
CA GLY A 61 1.34 0.33 27.76
C GLY A 61 1.11 -0.10 26.31
N ASP A 62 2.01 -0.90 25.74
CA ASP A 62 1.86 -1.44 24.39
C ASP A 62 0.92 -2.67 24.33
N PRO A 63 0.39 -3.00 23.15
CA PRO A 63 -0.27 -4.29 22.90
C PRO A 63 0.64 -5.49 23.19
N GLU A 64 0.04 -6.63 23.53
CA GLU A 64 0.80 -7.87 23.76
C GLU A 64 1.51 -8.36 22.49
N THR A 65 0.94 -8.04 21.33
CA THR A 65 1.46 -8.36 19.99
C THR A 65 2.57 -7.42 19.52
N ALA A 66 2.90 -6.37 20.26
CA ALA A 66 3.79 -5.29 19.79
C ALA A 66 5.15 -5.75 19.26
N GLY A 67 5.72 -6.84 19.80
CA GLY A 67 6.98 -7.40 19.29
C GLY A 67 6.85 -8.07 17.93
N GLU A 68 5.78 -8.83 17.73
CA GLU A 68 5.45 -9.49 16.45
C GLU A 68 5.06 -8.43 15.42
N ASP A 69 4.18 -7.49 15.79
CA ASP A 69 3.74 -6.39 14.93
C ASP A 69 4.92 -5.52 14.46
N LEU A 70 5.87 -5.18 15.34
CA LEU A 70 7.09 -4.43 14.93
C LEU A 70 7.91 -5.19 13.89
N THR A 71 8.00 -6.51 14.03
CA THR A 71 8.75 -7.35 13.10
C THR A 71 8.09 -7.35 11.72
N ASP A 72 6.77 -7.49 11.68
CA ASP A 72 5.99 -7.49 10.44
C ASP A 72 6.06 -6.12 9.75
N PHE A 73 5.86 -5.02 10.50
CA PHE A 73 5.96 -3.67 9.94
C PHE A 73 7.37 -3.34 9.42
N ALA A 74 8.42 -3.74 10.14
CA ALA A 74 9.80 -3.54 9.71
C ALA A 74 10.13 -4.35 8.45
N ALA A 75 9.61 -5.58 8.36
CA ALA A 75 9.75 -6.42 7.17
C ALA A 75 9.06 -5.78 5.94
N ALA A 76 7.83 -5.27 6.10
CA ALA A 76 7.07 -4.61 5.03
C ALA A 76 7.76 -3.34 4.50
N ILE A 77 8.25 -2.48 5.40
CA ILE A 77 8.95 -1.24 5.03
C ILE A 77 10.32 -1.52 4.40
N GLY A 78 10.96 -2.61 4.81
CA GLY A 78 12.31 -2.98 4.41
C GLY A 78 13.40 -2.23 5.20
N PRO A 79 14.67 -2.58 4.96
CA PRO A 79 15.79 -2.09 5.75
C PRO A 79 16.04 -0.60 5.54
N GLU A 80 16.70 0.03 6.51
CA GLU A 80 17.18 1.40 6.39
C GLU A 80 18.04 1.59 5.14
N TRP A 81 17.87 2.73 4.48
CA TRP A 81 18.72 3.14 3.37
C TRP A 81 20.14 3.40 3.88
N ASN A 82 21.07 2.54 3.46
CA ASN A 82 22.47 2.62 3.84
C ASN A 82 23.35 2.61 2.57
N PRO A 83 23.67 3.77 1.97
CA PRO A 83 24.55 3.83 0.81
C PRO A 83 25.96 3.38 1.22
N PRO A 84 26.80 2.88 0.30
CA PRO A 84 28.16 2.45 0.65
C PRO A 84 28.93 3.60 1.33
N THR A 85 29.71 3.29 2.36
CA THR A 85 30.35 4.28 3.24
C THR A 85 31.26 5.27 2.53
N GLU A 86 31.78 4.90 1.36
CA GLU A 86 32.59 5.75 0.48
C GLU A 86 31.79 6.91 -0.15
N PHE A 87 30.46 6.80 -0.10
CA PHE A 87 29.48 7.68 -0.75
C PHE A 87 28.48 8.31 0.24
N ALA A 88 28.53 7.90 1.51
CA ALA A 88 27.71 8.48 2.56
C ALA A 88 28.22 9.90 2.88
N THR A 89 27.45 10.92 2.51
CA THR A 89 27.83 12.33 2.73
C THR A 89 27.58 12.79 4.17
N GLU A 90 26.62 12.20 4.88
CA GLU A 90 26.32 12.44 6.30
C GLU A 90 25.63 11.21 6.91
N ALA A 91 25.92 10.93 8.18
CA ALA A 91 25.21 9.87 8.90
C ALA A 91 23.72 10.27 9.08
N PRO A 92 22.77 9.34 8.92
CA PRO A 92 21.37 9.65 9.14
C PRO A 92 21.15 10.13 10.59
N PRO A 93 20.19 11.04 10.83
CA PRO A 93 19.94 11.54 12.17
C PRO A 93 19.59 10.38 13.11
N THR A 94 20.19 10.38 14.30
CA THR A 94 19.93 9.37 15.33
C THR A 94 18.48 9.43 15.76
N GLU A 95 17.77 8.31 15.63
CA GLU A 95 16.39 8.21 16.09
C GLU A 95 16.31 8.09 17.61
N LYS A 96 15.23 8.64 18.17
CA LYS A 96 14.93 8.53 19.59
C LYS A 96 14.32 7.15 19.87
N ASN A 97 14.81 6.46 20.90
CA ASN A 97 14.18 5.24 21.39
C ASN A 97 12.72 5.49 21.79
N ARG A 98 11.82 4.66 21.27
CA ARG A 98 10.37 4.76 21.46
C ARG A 98 9.78 3.41 21.84
N THR A 99 8.66 3.46 22.58
CA THR A 99 7.75 2.31 22.72
C THR A 99 7.01 2.07 21.40
N PHE A 100 6.35 0.92 21.24
CA PHE A 100 5.59 0.63 20.02
C PHE A 100 4.51 1.68 19.75
N VAL A 101 3.68 2.02 20.75
CA VAL A 101 2.59 3.01 20.57
C VAL A 101 3.15 4.38 20.16
N GLN A 102 4.29 4.80 20.73
CA GLN A 102 4.94 6.07 20.37
C GLN A 102 5.55 6.05 18.96
N ALA A 103 6.15 4.93 18.56
CA ALA A 103 6.69 4.76 17.22
C ALA A 103 5.57 4.74 16.18
N ALA A 104 4.49 4.01 16.46
CA ALA A 104 3.29 3.93 15.64
C ALA A 104 2.66 5.31 15.42
N GLU A 105 2.46 6.09 16.48
CA GLU A 105 1.93 7.45 16.37
C GLU A 105 2.78 8.34 15.46
N VAL A 106 4.11 8.33 15.64
CA VAL A 106 5.03 9.15 14.84
C VAL A 106 5.06 8.71 13.38
N ALA A 107 5.10 7.40 13.14
CA ALA A 107 5.21 6.83 11.80
C ALA A 107 3.90 6.98 11.00
N SER A 108 2.74 6.62 11.58
CA SER A 108 1.45 6.73 10.90
C SER A 108 1.11 8.18 10.60
N ARG A 109 1.35 9.08 11.55
CA ARG A 109 1.17 10.53 11.36
C ARG A 109 2.03 11.06 10.21
N ALA A 110 3.31 10.67 10.15
CA ALA A 110 4.20 11.14 9.09
C ALA A 110 3.72 10.71 7.69
N VAL A 111 3.14 9.52 7.55
CA VAL A 111 2.57 9.06 6.27
C VAL A 111 1.29 9.82 5.93
N PHE A 112 0.36 9.96 6.87
CA PHE A 112 -0.91 10.63 6.59
C PHE A 112 -0.75 12.14 6.37
N GLU A 113 0.20 12.80 7.04
CA GLU A 113 0.57 14.20 6.73
C GLU A 113 1.20 14.35 5.34
N ALA A 114 1.88 13.31 4.84
CA ALA A 114 2.54 13.35 3.54
C ALA A 114 1.66 12.84 2.39
N SER A 115 0.42 12.40 2.65
CA SER A 115 -0.38 11.62 1.69
C SER A 115 -0.58 12.32 0.34
N ALA A 116 -0.75 13.64 0.34
CA ALA A 116 -0.93 14.43 -0.89
C ALA A 116 0.33 14.54 -1.76
N SER A 117 1.50 14.30 -1.14
CA SER A 117 2.82 14.42 -1.78
C SER A 117 3.47 13.06 -2.09
N LEU A 118 2.81 11.95 -1.74
CA LEU A 118 3.33 10.61 -2.03
C LEU A 118 3.33 10.38 -3.54
N GLY A 119 4.52 10.10 -4.07
CA GLY A 119 4.71 9.69 -5.45
C GLY A 119 5.72 8.56 -5.49
N SER A 120 5.26 7.35 -5.85
CA SER A 120 6.02 6.18 -6.28
C SER A 120 5.12 4.93 -6.13
N ASP A 121 5.65 3.78 -6.50
CA ASP A 121 5.12 2.44 -6.22
C ASP A 121 5.01 2.09 -4.71
N LEU A 122 5.51 2.95 -3.81
CA LEU A 122 5.47 2.70 -2.36
C LEU A 122 4.17 3.11 -1.66
N ILE A 123 3.23 3.75 -2.37
CA ILE A 123 1.97 4.22 -1.78
C ILE A 123 1.23 3.07 -1.05
N PRO A 124 1.03 1.87 -1.64
CA PRO A 124 0.34 0.79 -0.96
C PRO A 124 1.03 0.36 0.34
N VAL A 125 2.35 0.19 0.32
CA VAL A 125 3.14 -0.21 1.49
C VAL A 125 3.02 0.81 2.62
N LEU A 126 3.25 2.09 2.30
CA LEU A 126 3.23 3.16 3.30
C LEU A 126 1.82 3.33 3.88
N ALA A 127 0.79 3.28 3.05
CA ALA A 127 -0.60 3.40 3.47
C ALA A 127 -1.04 2.25 4.38
N ASP A 128 -0.70 1.02 4.03
CA ASP A 128 -1.07 -0.17 4.79
C ASP A 128 -0.32 -0.22 6.13
N VAL A 129 1.00 0.01 6.13
CA VAL A 129 1.80 0.08 7.37
C VAL A 129 1.29 1.20 8.29
N ALA A 130 1.00 2.39 7.76
CA ALA A 130 0.46 3.50 8.56
C ALA A 130 -0.92 3.18 9.12
N THR A 131 -1.77 2.53 8.33
CA THR A 131 -3.11 2.09 8.75
C THR A 131 -3.01 1.06 9.87
N GLY A 132 -2.18 0.03 9.69
CA GLY A 132 -1.91 -1.01 10.68
C GLY A 132 -1.39 -0.43 12.00
N LEU A 133 -0.33 0.38 11.93
CA LEU A 133 0.25 1.04 13.10
C LEU A 133 -0.79 1.86 13.87
N ALA A 134 -1.56 2.69 13.18
CA ALA A 134 -2.57 3.54 13.81
C ALA A 134 -3.69 2.71 14.48
N LEU A 135 -4.15 1.63 13.84
CA LEU A 135 -5.22 0.79 14.38
C LEU A 135 -4.75 -0.09 15.55
N VAL A 136 -3.57 -0.72 15.42
CA VAL A 136 -2.98 -1.56 16.48
C VAL A 136 -2.65 -0.71 17.71
N ALA A 137 -1.94 0.42 17.54
CA ALA A 137 -1.65 1.34 18.64
C ALA A 137 -2.93 2.00 19.19
N GLY A 138 -3.92 2.24 18.33
CA GLY A 138 -5.23 2.76 18.66
C GLY A 138 -6.01 1.92 19.68
N THR A 139 -5.71 0.62 19.80
CA THR A 139 -6.29 -0.24 20.84
C THR A 139 -5.87 0.16 22.26
N LYS A 140 -4.72 0.83 22.39
CA LYS A 140 -4.18 1.35 23.66
C LYS A 140 -4.35 2.86 23.79
N ASN A 141 -4.25 3.58 22.68
CA ASN A 141 -4.45 5.03 22.62
C ASN A 141 -5.43 5.43 21.50
N PRO A 142 -6.75 5.49 21.79
CA PRO A 142 -7.78 5.79 20.79
C PRO A 142 -7.64 7.15 20.08
N GLU A 143 -6.92 8.11 20.68
CA GLU A 143 -6.67 9.42 20.05
C GLU A 143 -5.89 9.28 18.73
N ILE A 144 -5.02 8.27 18.61
CA ILE A 144 -4.26 7.99 17.38
C ILE A 144 -5.21 7.71 16.20
N ILE A 145 -6.32 7.00 16.43
CA ILE A 145 -7.31 6.72 15.39
C ILE A 145 -8.01 8.01 14.97
N THR A 146 -8.38 8.87 15.92
CA THR A 146 -9.03 10.16 15.63
C THR A 146 -8.09 11.06 14.82
N THR A 147 -6.83 11.19 15.23
CA THR A 147 -5.83 12.00 14.51
C THR A 147 -5.55 11.45 13.11
N ALA A 148 -5.44 10.13 12.95
CA ALA A 148 -5.29 9.52 11.62
C ALA A 148 -6.49 9.84 10.72
N ASP A 149 -7.71 9.74 11.24
CA ASP A 149 -8.94 10.02 10.52
C ASP A 149 -9.03 11.49 10.05
N GLU A 150 -8.55 12.44 10.86
CA GLU A 150 -8.47 13.86 10.50
C GLU A 150 -7.41 14.10 9.42
N LEU A 151 -6.20 13.54 9.58
CA LEU A 151 -5.09 13.72 8.64
C LEU A 151 -5.40 13.13 7.26
N ILE A 152 -5.99 11.94 7.20
CA ILE A 152 -6.35 11.28 5.93
C ILE A 152 -7.40 12.10 5.18
N ARG A 153 -8.39 12.67 5.87
CA ARG A 153 -9.38 13.54 5.21
C ARG A 153 -8.76 14.84 4.73
N ALA A 154 -7.93 15.49 5.55
CA ALA A 154 -7.22 16.70 5.14
C ALA A 154 -6.34 16.46 3.91
N GLY A 155 -5.59 15.36 3.89
CA GLY A 155 -4.75 14.98 2.76
C GLY A 155 -5.57 14.63 1.50
N ARG A 156 -6.77 14.05 1.65
CA ARG A 156 -7.69 13.83 0.54
C ARG A 156 -8.24 15.15 -0.03
N GLU A 157 -8.64 16.08 0.83
CA GLU A 157 -9.11 17.41 0.42
C GLU A 157 -8.01 18.19 -0.33
N GLU A 158 -6.75 18.10 0.12
CA GLU A 158 -5.61 18.71 -0.57
C GLU A 158 -5.37 18.09 -1.96
N LEU A 159 -5.46 16.76 -2.09
CA LEU A 159 -5.37 16.08 -3.38
C LEU A 159 -6.46 16.52 -4.36
N ASP A 160 -7.69 16.66 -3.89
CA ASP A 160 -8.82 17.08 -4.72
C ASP A 160 -8.69 18.56 -5.13
N GLN A 161 -8.23 19.45 -4.23
CA GLN A 161 -7.94 20.86 -4.56
C GLN A 161 -6.82 21.01 -5.59
N ASN A 162 -5.76 20.20 -5.50
CA ASN A 162 -4.66 20.21 -6.46
C ASN A 162 -5.09 19.74 -7.86
N ARG A 163 -6.17 18.93 -7.96
CA ARG A 163 -6.76 18.51 -9.25
C ARG A 163 -7.61 19.60 -9.87
N ASP A 164 -8.42 20.27 -9.07
CA ASP A 164 -9.34 21.31 -9.57
C ASP A 164 -8.63 22.65 -9.86
N GLY A 165 -7.53 22.95 -9.16
CA GLY A 165 -6.77 24.20 -9.31
C GLY A 165 -5.82 24.29 -10.52
N GLY A 166 -5.69 23.20 -11.31
CA GLY A 166 -4.74 23.10 -12.42
C GLY A 166 -5.14 23.81 -13.71
N ASP A 167 -6.42 24.17 -13.88
CA ASP A 167 -6.96 24.66 -15.16
C ASP A 167 -7.37 26.15 -15.19
N ASP A 168 -7.19 26.90 -14.09
CA ASP A 168 -7.63 28.31 -14.00
C ASP A 168 -6.48 29.34 -13.84
N ALA A 169 -5.28 28.98 -14.30
CA ALA A 169 -4.20 29.94 -14.52
C ALA A 169 -4.30 30.54 -15.94
N THR A 170 -5.06 31.64 -16.03
CA THR A 170 -5.10 32.59 -17.14
C THR A 170 -3.71 32.87 -17.75
N ALA A 171 -3.35 32.14 -18.82
CA ALA A 171 -2.27 32.52 -19.72
C ALA A 171 -2.85 33.40 -20.86
N PRO A 172 -2.34 34.62 -21.08
CA PRO A 172 -2.81 35.48 -22.17
C PRO A 172 -2.43 34.88 -23.54
N PRO A 173 -3.23 35.12 -24.61
CA PRO A 173 -2.96 34.55 -25.92
C PRO A 173 -1.81 35.33 -26.57
N SER A 174 -0.63 34.71 -26.68
CA SER A 174 0.49 35.24 -27.46
C SER A 174 0.95 34.25 -28.53
N ALA A 175 0.39 34.46 -29.72
CA ALA A 175 0.97 34.39 -31.06
C ALA A 175 2.22 33.50 -31.34
N THR A 176 2.00 32.56 -32.27
CA THR A 176 2.83 32.19 -33.44
C THR A 176 4.35 32.05 -33.29
N GLY A 177 4.84 30.83 -33.53
CA GLY A 177 5.95 30.61 -34.47
C GLY A 177 7.14 29.79 -33.98
N GLY A 178 7.20 28.53 -34.44
CA GLY A 178 8.42 27.96 -35.04
C GLY A 178 9.44 27.22 -34.15
N ALA A 179 9.66 25.96 -34.55
CA ALA A 179 10.88 25.16 -34.50
C ALA A 179 11.22 24.37 -33.21
N ASP A 180 11.00 23.06 -33.33
CA ASP A 180 11.91 21.95 -33.02
C ASP A 180 12.80 22.07 -31.76
N ALA A 181 12.37 21.35 -30.72
CA ALA A 181 13.28 20.74 -29.77
C ALA A 181 12.75 19.34 -29.42
N ASP A 182 13.43 18.35 -30.00
CA ASP A 182 13.51 16.97 -29.56
C ASP A 182 13.72 16.91 -28.03
N ALA A 183 12.67 16.54 -27.31
CA ALA A 183 12.69 16.35 -25.87
C ALA A 183 12.25 14.92 -25.58
N GLY A 184 13.19 14.16 -25.02
CA GLY A 184 13.08 12.75 -24.75
C GLY A 184 11.79 12.37 -24.04
N THR A 185 11.27 11.22 -24.45
CA THR A 185 10.12 10.53 -23.89
C THR A 185 10.40 10.20 -22.41
N ASN A 186 10.07 11.14 -21.52
CA ASN A 186 9.74 10.81 -20.15
C ASN A 186 8.36 10.17 -20.20
N ASP A 187 8.34 8.86 -20.39
CA ASP A 187 7.19 8.00 -20.20
C ASP A 187 6.86 7.95 -18.69
N SER A 188 6.29 9.03 -18.19
CA SER A 188 5.60 9.06 -16.91
C SER A 188 4.14 8.73 -17.18
N GLY A 189 3.86 7.43 -17.28
CA GLY A 189 2.57 6.82 -17.00
C GLY A 189 1.36 7.46 -17.66
N SER A 190 1.27 7.42 -18.99
CA SER A 190 -0.06 7.48 -19.61
C SER A 190 -0.76 6.15 -19.33
N GLN A 191 -1.38 6.04 -18.15
CA GLN A 191 -2.20 4.87 -17.81
C GLN A 191 -3.27 4.71 -18.89
N ASP A 192 -3.23 3.55 -19.57
CA ASP A 192 -4.21 3.14 -20.56
C ASP A 192 -5.63 3.43 -20.01
N PRO A 193 -6.41 4.31 -20.67
CA PRO A 193 -7.78 4.62 -20.25
C PRO A 193 -8.63 3.36 -20.01
N LYS A 194 -8.34 2.28 -20.75
CA LYS A 194 -9.00 0.99 -20.56
C LYS A 194 -8.64 0.33 -19.23
N GLY A 195 -7.37 0.32 -18.85
CA GLY A 195 -6.92 -0.22 -17.55
C GLY A 195 -7.53 0.51 -16.35
N ARG A 196 -7.67 1.84 -16.44
CA ARG A 196 -8.35 2.63 -15.39
C ARG A 196 -9.84 2.32 -15.28
N ALA A 197 -10.53 2.16 -16.40
CA ALA A 197 -11.95 1.81 -16.39
C ALA A 197 -12.18 0.40 -15.83
N GLU A 198 -11.32 -0.57 -16.15
CA GLU A 198 -11.37 -1.93 -15.58
C GLU A 198 -11.17 -1.90 -14.06
N MET A 199 -10.18 -1.14 -13.59
CA MET A 199 -9.92 -0.93 -12.16
C MET A 199 -11.10 -0.32 -11.42
N PHE A 200 -11.66 0.80 -11.90
CA PHE A 200 -12.81 1.44 -11.23
C PHE A 200 -14.07 0.57 -11.29
N ASN A 201 -14.29 -0.19 -12.36
CA ASN A 201 -15.39 -1.16 -12.41
C ASN A 201 -15.19 -2.32 -11.42
N ALA A 202 -13.97 -2.78 -11.20
CA ALA A 202 -13.68 -3.80 -10.17
C ALA A 202 -14.04 -3.27 -8.77
N ILE A 203 -13.66 -2.03 -8.45
CA ILE A 203 -14.01 -1.38 -7.18
C ILE A 203 -15.52 -1.19 -7.06
N LEU A 204 -16.19 -0.70 -8.11
CA LEU A 204 -17.64 -0.51 -8.15
C LEU A 204 -18.41 -1.81 -7.93
N ASN A 205 -17.97 -2.89 -8.57
CA ASN A 205 -18.58 -4.21 -8.44
C ASN A 205 -18.38 -4.75 -7.02
N GLN A 206 -17.19 -4.59 -6.45
CA GLN A 206 -16.90 -4.99 -5.09
C GLN A 206 -17.65 -4.16 -4.05
N SER A 207 -17.79 -2.84 -4.25
CA SER A 207 -18.55 -1.97 -3.33
C SER A 207 -20.03 -2.31 -3.32
N ARG A 208 -20.61 -2.63 -4.48
CA ARG A 208 -21.99 -3.12 -4.61
C ARG A 208 -22.18 -4.49 -3.96
N ALA A 209 -21.25 -5.43 -4.19
CA ALA A 209 -21.27 -6.75 -3.58
C ALA A 209 -21.20 -6.66 -2.06
N ALA A 210 -20.30 -5.82 -1.54
CA ALA A 210 -20.16 -5.57 -0.12
C ALA A 210 -21.40 -4.88 0.46
N ALA A 211 -21.98 -3.89 -0.21
CA ALA A 211 -23.20 -3.24 0.26
C ALA A 211 -24.34 -4.27 0.42
N TYR A 212 -24.54 -5.12 -0.58
CA TYR A 212 -25.49 -6.23 -0.49
C TYR A 212 -25.16 -7.18 0.67
N GLY A 213 -23.89 -7.56 0.84
CA GLY A 213 -23.46 -8.41 1.95
C GLY A 213 -23.70 -7.79 3.32
N PHE A 214 -23.39 -6.51 3.50
CA PHE A 214 -23.60 -5.75 4.73
C PHE A 214 -25.09 -5.64 5.07
N GLU A 215 -25.97 -5.46 4.09
CA GLU A 215 -27.43 -5.52 4.31
C GLU A 215 -27.87 -6.89 4.86
N ARG A 216 -27.30 -7.97 4.33
CA ARG A 216 -27.66 -9.34 4.73
C ARG A 216 -27.08 -9.75 6.08
N LEU A 217 -25.86 -9.32 6.41
CA LEU A 217 -25.26 -9.66 7.70
C LEU A 217 -25.82 -8.82 8.86
N ALA A 218 -26.30 -7.58 8.59
CA ALA A 218 -26.86 -6.69 9.61
C ALA A 218 -27.96 -7.34 10.46
N VAL A 219 -28.80 -8.18 9.85
CA VAL A 219 -29.95 -8.80 10.54
C VAL A 219 -29.53 -9.84 11.58
N ASN A 220 -28.31 -10.37 11.47
CA ASN A 220 -27.77 -11.37 12.39
C ASN A 220 -27.15 -10.76 13.65
N PHE A 221 -27.06 -9.43 13.73
CA PHE A 221 -26.63 -8.72 14.93
C PHE A 221 -27.81 -8.10 15.69
N ASP A 222 -27.68 -8.06 17.02
CA ASP A 222 -28.65 -7.38 17.88
C ASP A 222 -28.81 -5.90 17.48
N SER A 223 -30.04 -5.42 17.51
CA SER A 223 -30.41 -4.05 17.10
C SER A 223 -29.59 -2.93 17.77
N LYS A 224 -29.08 -3.15 18.98
CA LYS A 224 -28.32 -2.17 19.76
C LYS A 224 -26.82 -2.44 19.76
N SER A 225 -26.38 -3.54 19.15
CA SER A 225 -24.98 -3.97 19.15
C SER A 225 -24.08 -2.97 18.40
N ARG A 226 -22.78 -2.99 18.73
CA ARG A 226 -21.77 -2.17 18.06
C ARG A 226 -21.66 -2.56 16.59
N GLU A 227 -21.69 -3.86 16.32
CA GLU A 227 -21.60 -4.50 15.01
C GLU A 227 -22.74 -4.07 14.09
N ARG A 228 -23.99 -4.04 14.62
CA ARG A 228 -25.15 -3.55 13.87
C ARG A 228 -24.99 -2.09 13.47
N LYS A 229 -24.57 -1.23 14.40
CA LYS A 229 -24.38 0.21 14.12
C LYS A 229 -23.27 0.43 13.09
N ALA A 230 -22.15 -0.28 13.24
CA ALA A 230 -21.04 -0.19 12.30
C ALA A 230 -21.43 -0.68 10.90
N THR A 231 -22.15 -1.80 10.81
CA THR A 231 -22.68 -2.33 9.55
C THR A 231 -23.53 -1.29 8.81
N LEU A 232 -24.45 -0.62 9.51
CA LEU A 232 -25.30 0.40 8.90
C LEU A 232 -24.50 1.63 8.45
N ALA A 233 -23.53 2.08 9.24
CA ALA A 233 -22.64 3.17 8.84
C ALA A 233 -21.76 2.78 7.63
N ARG A 234 -21.34 1.52 7.55
CA ARG A 234 -20.55 1.03 6.42
C ARG A 234 -21.34 1.04 5.11
N LEU A 235 -22.65 0.77 5.14
CA LEU A 235 -23.50 0.86 3.94
C LEU A 235 -23.47 2.25 3.31
N GLU A 236 -23.49 3.32 4.12
CA GLU A 236 -23.41 4.70 3.64
C GLU A 236 -22.05 4.98 2.98
N SER A 237 -20.96 4.56 3.63
CA SER A 237 -19.60 4.68 3.10
C SER A 237 -19.41 3.89 1.78
N LEU A 238 -20.00 2.70 1.65
CA LEU A 238 -19.98 1.91 0.41
C LEU A 238 -20.83 2.54 -0.70
N GLY A 239 -21.94 3.18 -0.34
CA GLY A 239 -22.72 4.01 -1.26
C GLY A 239 -21.90 5.17 -1.82
N ALA A 240 -21.16 5.88 -0.95
CA ALA A 240 -20.27 6.97 -1.35
C ALA A 240 -19.12 6.48 -2.25
N LEU A 241 -18.50 5.33 -1.94
CA LEU A 241 -17.49 4.71 -2.80
C LEU A 241 -18.05 4.34 -4.17
N SER A 242 -19.24 3.75 -4.21
CA SER A 242 -19.90 3.39 -5.46
C SER A 242 -20.22 4.63 -6.30
N GLY A 243 -20.72 5.70 -5.67
CA GLY A 243 -20.95 6.99 -6.32
C GLY A 243 -19.68 7.58 -6.91
N GLU A 244 -18.58 7.57 -6.15
CA GLU A 244 -17.27 8.05 -6.63
C GLU A 244 -16.79 7.27 -7.87
N MET A 245 -16.95 5.94 -7.87
CA MET A 245 -16.54 5.14 -9.03
C MET A 245 -17.44 5.43 -10.25
N LEU A 246 -18.74 5.62 -10.05
CA LEU A 246 -19.67 6.00 -11.12
C LEU A 246 -19.33 7.38 -11.72
N GLU A 247 -18.99 8.35 -10.88
CA GLU A 247 -18.54 9.67 -11.34
C GLU A 247 -17.25 9.60 -12.15
N ARG A 248 -16.29 8.78 -11.71
CA ARG A 248 -15.01 8.58 -12.42
C ARG A 248 -15.14 7.82 -13.74
N LEU A 249 -16.08 6.88 -13.81
CA LEU A 249 -16.34 6.06 -15.01
C LEU A 249 -17.20 6.81 -16.04
N GLY A 250 -18.17 7.60 -15.59
CA GLY A 250 -19.22 8.14 -16.45
C GLY A 250 -20.26 7.08 -16.87
N GLU A 251 -21.32 7.52 -17.55
CA GLU A 251 -22.48 6.68 -17.88
C GLU A 251 -22.13 5.52 -18.82
N ASP A 252 -21.28 5.74 -19.82
CA ASP A 252 -21.01 4.76 -20.89
C ASP A 252 -20.02 3.66 -20.50
N ALA A 253 -19.18 3.89 -19.47
CA ALA A 253 -18.12 2.96 -19.07
C ALA A 253 -18.43 2.20 -17.77
N ALA A 254 -19.48 2.59 -17.05
CA ALA A 254 -19.90 1.91 -15.83
C ALA A 254 -20.62 0.59 -16.15
N ASP A 255 -20.15 -0.50 -15.56
CA ASP A 255 -20.80 -1.80 -15.70
C ASP A 255 -22.23 -1.74 -15.12
N PRO A 256 -23.27 -2.00 -15.95
CA PRO A 256 -24.65 -2.01 -15.49
C PRO A 256 -24.97 -3.22 -14.61
N ALA A 257 -24.10 -4.25 -14.57
CA ALA A 257 -24.38 -5.47 -13.84
C ALA A 257 -24.33 -5.29 -12.32
N ALA A 258 -25.44 -5.63 -11.68
CA ALA A 258 -25.44 -6.20 -10.34
C ALA A 258 -25.84 -7.66 -10.50
N SER A 259 -24.86 -8.53 -10.69
CA SER A 259 -25.07 -9.98 -10.63
C SER A 259 -25.73 -10.34 -9.29
N ALA A 260 -26.50 -11.42 -9.28
CA ALA A 260 -26.95 -12.02 -8.02
C ALA A 260 -25.70 -12.44 -7.21
N TRP A 261 -25.28 -11.58 -6.29
CA TRP A 261 -24.08 -11.80 -5.50
C TRP A 261 -24.28 -13.02 -4.61
N LYS A 262 -23.46 -14.04 -4.83
CA LYS A 262 -23.40 -15.19 -3.95
C LYS A 262 -22.56 -14.80 -2.73
N LEU A 263 -23.16 -14.83 -1.55
CA LEU A 263 -22.46 -14.60 -0.29
C LEU A 263 -21.80 -15.90 0.16
N ASP A 264 -20.52 -15.82 0.46
CA ASP A 264 -19.72 -16.93 0.99
C ASP A 264 -18.87 -16.42 2.17
N PRO A 265 -19.17 -16.82 3.42
CA PRO A 265 -20.28 -17.67 3.81
C PRO A 265 -21.64 -16.95 3.72
N THR A 266 -22.72 -17.73 3.59
CA THR A 266 -24.07 -17.19 3.77
C THR A 266 -24.31 -17.00 5.28
N PRO A 267 -24.64 -15.77 5.76
CA PRO A 267 -24.68 -15.50 7.18
C PRO A 267 -25.98 -16.05 7.77
N THR A 268 -25.87 -16.95 8.74
CA THR A 268 -27.01 -17.60 9.41
C THR A 268 -27.08 -17.29 10.91
N ASP A 269 -26.00 -16.73 11.46
CA ASP A 269 -25.84 -16.33 12.84
C ASP A 269 -24.80 -15.19 12.94
N ALA A 270 -24.54 -14.71 14.15
CA ALA A 270 -23.64 -13.60 14.38
C ALA A 270 -22.17 -13.92 14.04
N ASP A 271 -21.74 -15.17 14.14
CA ASP A 271 -20.34 -15.55 13.90
C ASP A 271 -20.07 -15.70 12.39
N SER A 272 -20.94 -16.40 11.66
CA SER A 272 -20.90 -16.42 10.19
C SER A 272 -21.10 -15.02 9.57
N ALA A 273 -21.84 -14.13 10.24
CA ALA A 273 -21.96 -12.72 9.84
C ALA A 273 -20.65 -11.93 10.03
N LYS A 274 -19.87 -12.21 11.07
CA LYS A 274 -18.53 -11.62 11.25
C LYS A 274 -17.58 -12.14 10.18
N GLU A 275 -17.55 -13.45 9.94
CA GLU A 275 -16.72 -14.06 8.90
C GLU A 275 -17.01 -13.45 7.52
N LEU A 276 -18.30 -13.29 7.17
CA LEU A 276 -18.68 -12.60 5.94
C LEU A 276 -18.21 -11.14 5.94
N ALA A 277 -18.39 -10.39 7.04
CA ALA A 277 -17.94 -8.99 7.10
C ALA A 277 -16.42 -8.86 6.86
N LEU A 278 -15.62 -9.77 7.43
CA LEU A 278 -14.18 -9.83 7.21
C LEU A 278 -13.85 -10.09 5.73
N SER A 279 -14.48 -11.11 5.14
CA SER A 279 -14.29 -11.45 3.71
C SER A 279 -14.68 -10.31 2.77
N LEU A 280 -15.77 -9.60 3.04
CA LEU A 280 -16.20 -8.45 2.24
C LEU A 280 -15.18 -7.30 2.30
N GLU A 281 -14.65 -7.00 3.48
CA GLU A 281 -13.61 -5.97 3.63
C GLU A 281 -12.29 -6.39 3.01
N ASP A 282 -11.94 -7.68 3.02
CA ASP A 282 -10.75 -8.20 2.33
C ASP A 282 -10.89 -8.07 0.82
N GLY A 283 -12.06 -8.40 0.27
CA GLY A 283 -12.36 -8.16 -1.14
C GLY A 283 -12.30 -6.68 -1.50
N ILE A 284 -12.78 -5.76 -0.64
CA ILE A 284 -12.66 -4.32 -0.86
C ILE A 284 -11.20 -3.89 -0.91
N ALA A 285 -10.38 -4.26 0.07
CA ALA A 285 -8.96 -3.89 0.06
C ALA A 285 -8.22 -4.46 -1.15
N SER A 286 -8.57 -5.68 -1.57
CA SER A 286 -8.05 -6.30 -2.79
C SER A 286 -8.36 -5.46 -4.02
N ALA A 287 -9.61 -5.01 -4.16
CA ALA A 287 -10.02 -4.16 -5.28
C ALA A 287 -9.40 -2.76 -5.24
N LEU A 288 -9.04 -2.25 -4.06
CA LEU A 288 -8.42 -0.94 -3.87
C LEU A 288 -6.91 -0.95 -4.17
N LEU A 289 -6.22 -2.10 -4.10
CA LEU A 289 -4.76 -2.18 -4.27
C LEU A 289 -4.28 -1.56 -5.59
N PRO A 290 -4.85 -1.89 -6.78
CA PRO A 290 -4.42 -1.25 -8.04
C PRO A 290 -4.66 0.27 -8.05
N TRP A 291 -5.65 0.76 -7.31
CA TRP A 291 -5.90 2.20 -7.21
C TRP A 291 -4.91 2.87 -6.26
N LEU A 292 -4.51 2.22 -5.18
CA LEU A 292 -3.43 2.70 -4.30
C LEU A 292 -2.09 2.79 -5.02
N GLU A 293 -1.78 1.84 -5.89
CA GLU A 293 -0.57 1.88 -6.75
C GLU A 293 -0.57 3.10 -7.68
N ALA A 294 -1.76 3.52 -8.12
CA ALA A 294 -1.92 4.65 -9.02
C ALA A 294 -2.01 6.00 -8.31
N ASP A 295 -2.59 6.05 -7.11
CA ASP A 295 -3.12 7.29 -6.53
C ASP A 295 -3.35 7.18 -5.01
N ALA A 296 -2.70 8.07 -4.25
CA ALA A 296 -2.84 8.18 -2.80
C ALA A 296 -4.25 8.58 -2.33
N SER A 297 -5.14 9.05 -3.22
CA SER A 297 -6.54 9.36 -2.86
C SER A 297 -7.32 8.12 -2.39
N ALA A 298 -6.86 6.91 -2.73
CA ALA A 298 -7.45 5.64 -2.27
C ALA A 298 -7.16 5.32 -0.78
N ILE A 299 -6.22 6.03 -0.13
CA ILE A 299 -5.86 5.80 1.29
C ILE A 299 -7.08 5.93 2.21
N LEU A 300 -7.97 6.90 1.94
CA LEU A 300 -9.21 7.07 2.71
C LEU A 300 -10.09 5.81 2.65
N ARG A 301 -10.18 5.16 1.48
CA ARG A 301 -11.03 3.98 1.29
C ARG A 301 -10.43 2.74 1.95
N LEU A 302 -9.10 2.59 1.92
CA LEU A 302 -8.38 1.56 2.66
C LEU A 302 -8.61 1.72 4.18
N TRP A 303 -8.48 2.95 4.68
CA TRP A 303 -8.71 3.29 6.09
C TRP A 303 -10.15 2.98 6.54
N GLU A 304 -11.16 3.36 5.76
CA GLU A 304 -12.57 3.04 6.04
C GLU A 304 -12.78 1.52 6.13
N SER A 305 -12.18 0.76 5.22
CA SER A 305 -12.27 -0.70 5.23
C SER A 305 -11.61 -1.31 6.47
N ALA A 306 -10.39 -0.89 6.79
CA ALA A 306 -9.64 -1.40 7.94
C ALA A 306 -10.32 -1.07 9.28
N ARG A 307 -10.86 0.15 9.42
CA ARG A 307 -11.65 0.53 10.62
C ARG A 307 -12.89 -0.32 10.79
N ASN A 308 -13.58 -0.63 9.69
CA ASN A 308 -14.78 -1.44 9.75
C ASN A 308 -14.45 -2.91 10.12
N ARG A 309 -13.37 -3.46 9.56
CA ARG A 309 -12.85 -4.80 9.92
C ARG A 309 -12.60 -4.94 11.43
N MET A 310 -12.01 -3.92 12.07
CA MET A 310 -11.71 -3.89 13.51
C MET A 310 -12.96 -3.90 14.42
N VAL A 311 -14.16 -3.76 13.87
CA VAL A 311 -15.40 -3.97 14.64
C VAL A 311 -15.68 -5.45 14.84
N PHE A 312 -15.26 -6.30 13.90
CA PHE A 312 -15.59 -7.72 13.85
C PHE A 312 -14.44 -8.62 14.29
N ALA A 313 -13.20 -8.13 14.24
CA ALA A 313 -11.98 -8.83 14.66
C ALA A 313 -10.97 -7.88 15.30
N ALA A 314 -9.87 -8.44 15.82
CA ALA A 314 -8.70 -7.66 16.22
C ALA A 314 -8.14 -6.87 15.01
N PRO A 315 -7.42 -5.76 15.24
CA PRO A 315 -6.75 -5.06 14.15
C PRO A 315 -5.83 -6.02 13.39
N GLN A 316 -5.92 -5.99 12.06
CA GLN A 316 -4.98 -6.67 11.20
C GLN A 316 -3.77 -5.74 11.00
N PRO A 317 -2.54 -6.16 11.37
CA PRO A 317 -1.36 -5.32 11.22
C PRO A 317 -1.09 -4.95 9.76
N LEU A 318 -1.05 -5.93 8.86
CA LEU A 318 -0.82 -5.71 7.43
C LEU A 318 -1.95 -6.36 6.62
N ARG A 319 -2.44 -5.65 5.61
CA ARG A 319 -3.46 -6.16 4.68
C ARG A 319 -2.86 -6.76 3.42
N PHE A 320 -1.63 -6.37 3.12
CA PHE A 320 -0.88 -6.85 1.97
C PHE A 320 0.34 -7.64 2.43
N THR A 321 0.76 -8.60 1.62
CA THR A 321 2.05 -9.27 1.71
C THR A 321 3.10 -8.51 0.92
N TYR A 322 4.35 -8.59 1.37
CA TYR A 322 5.47 -7.85 0.78
C TYR A 322 6.64 -8.81 0.53
N ASP A 323 6.74 -9.29 -0.71
CA ASP A 323 7.80 -10.22 -1.14
C ASP A 323 9.12 -9.49 -1.43
N GLU A 324 9.03 -8.27 -1.97
CA GLU A 324 10.14 -7.35 -2.16
C GLU A 324 9.84 -6.00 -1.50
N PRO A 325 10.86 -5.27 -0.98
CA PRO A 325 10.65 -3.95 -0.41
C PRO A 325 10.03 -2.99 -1.45
N GLY A 326 8.77 -2.63 -1.23
CA GLY A 326 8.03 -1.74 -2.12
C GLY A 326 6.98 -2.39 -3.00
N GLN A 327 6.87 -3.72 -3.02
CA GLN A 327 5.84 -4.44 -3.78
C GLN A 327 4.80 -5.02 -2.83
N ALA A 328 3.54 -4.68 -3.08
CA ALA A 328 2.41 -5.12 -2.28
C ALA A 328 1.57 -6.12 -3.06
N GLU A 329 1.25 -7.25 -2.44
CA GLU A 329 0.27 -8.21 -2.94
C GLU A 329 -0.82 -8.42 -1.90
N VAL A 330 -2.03 -8.80 -2.31
CA VAL A 330 -3.11 -9.07 -1.35
C VAL A 330 -2.76 -10.28 -0.49
N GLN A 331 -2.90 -10.14 0.83
CA GLN A 331 -2.77 -11.28 1.74
C GLN A 331 -3.99 -12.21 1.60
N GLU A 332 -3.75 -13.43 1.10
CA GLU A 332 -4.77 -14.50 0.98
C GLU A 332 -5.17 -15.14 2.33
#